data_AF-A0A8C5QEV3-F1
#
_entry.id   AF-A0A8C5QEV3-F1
#
_cell.length_a   1.000
_cell.length_b   1.000
_cell.length_c   1.000
_cell.angle_alpha   90.00
_cell.angle_beta   90.00
_cell.angle_gamma   90.00
#
_symmetry.space_group_name_H-M   'P 1'
#
loop_
_entity.id
_entity.type
_entity.pdbx_description
1 polymer ?
#
loop_
_entity_poly.entity_id
_entity_poly.type
_entity_poly.pdbx_seq_one_letter_code
_entity_poly.pdbx_strand_id
1 'polypeptide(L)'
;MCLSDPSLCSCSPLLCCSSPAPAVRPVTCLSCRNALSTLRAETEMFEKFCKRLDPKDLVPAPALDATGASTMDFSQMRSRRRSKSRGAISERLLSLSVELKMELVQRELEETRKEAERDKESTERILQSFKATMEESEIRRAEIKKAKYEFQRDTGKAAASSKQGSGVVTADKVLRYMEEKTRTRDSLVDKLRLKNASLKVQKKKLQLQLKQKEEMGEILNEVDFQQLKIENAQFLERIDEKNQDLLQLKLTTGDTVQILNSYKKKLQNSTAASSRLQKEIALRNQILQRIEAETHVVEQEREKAENLNKKIRKQLGDYHVPEVLQYVQEKMQLDELEKRIRVWGRKVEIAELSFKAYRRDWEQLKDGHPQNIS
;
A
#
# COMPACT_ATOMS: atom_id res chain seq x y z
N MET A 1 -38.57 -22.65 -29.74
CA MET A 1 -38.92 -23.40 -30.97
C MET A 1 -37.98 -22.92 -32.07
N CYS A 2 -37.10 -23.72 -32.66
CA CYS A 2 -36.79 -25.13 -32.43
C CYS A 2 -35.29 -25.30 -32.21
N LEU A 3 -34.89 -26.21 -31.31
CA LEU A 3 -33.50 -26.65 -31.19
C LEU A 3 -33.23 -27.63 -32.33
N SER A 4 -32.17 -27.41 -33.08
CA SER A 4 -31.67 -28.36 -34.09
C SER A 4 -30.33 -28.88 -33.62
N ASP A 5 -30.35 -30.00 -32.90
CA ASP A 5 -29.16 -30.67 -32.38
C ASP A 5 -28.17 -31.04 -33.49
N PRO A 6 -26.87 -30.68 -33.36
CA PRO A 6 -25.84 -31.12 -34.29
C PRO A 6 -25.32 -32.55 -34.01
N SER A 7 -25.97 -33.31 -33.11
CA SER A 7 -25.51 -34.61 -32.61
C SER A 7 -25.85 -35.81 -33.51
N LEU A 8 -26.53 -35.61 -34.64
CA LEU A 8 -26.93 -36.67 -35.58
C LEU A 8 -26.23 -36.57 -36.95
N CYS A 9 -24.90 -36.69 -36.93
CA CYS A 9 -24.09 -36.95 -38.14
C CYS A 9 -22.99 -37.99 -37.89
N SER A 10 -23.39 -39.16 -37.39
CA SER A 10 -22.54 -40.35 -37.22
C SER A 10 -22.25 -41.08 -38.54
N CYS A 11 -21.67 -40.38 -39.53
CA CYS A 11 -21.14 -41.01 -40.74
C CYS A 11 -19.88 -41.83 -40.39
N SER A 12 -20.08 -43.12 -40.11
CA SER A 12 -18.99 -44.08 -39.91
C SER A 12 -18.20 -44.27 -41.23
N PRO A 13 -16.86 -44.19 -41.25
CA PRO A 13 -16.09 -44.21 -42.51
C PRO A 13 -16.06 -45.54 -43.29
N LEU A 14 -16.69 -46.60 -42.77
CA LEU A 14 -16.40 -48.00 -43.17
C LEU A 14 -17.54 -48.71 -43.94
N LEU A 15 -18.60 -48.01 -44.37
CA LEU A 15 -19.78 -48.63 -44.99
C LEU A 15 -20.02 -48.28 -46.47
N CYS A 16 -19.11 -47.55 -47.14
CA CYS A 16 -19.27 -47.15 -48.54
C CYS A 16 -18.70 -48.12 -49.59
N CYS A 17 -18.20 -49.31 -49.21
CA CYS A 17 -17.47 -50.20 -50.13
C CYS A 17 -18.03 -51.64 -50.21
N SER A 18 -19.33 -51.79 -50.56
CA SER A 18 -19.94 -53.11 -50.83
C SER A 18 -21.11 -53.06 -51.85
N SER A 19 -20.87 -52.68 -53.12
CA SER A 19 -21.63 -53.15 -54.32
C SER A 19 -21.12 -52.49 -55.62
N PRO A 20 -21.17 -53.18 -56.78
CA PRO A 20 -20.69 -52.63 -58.05
C PRO A 20 -21.79 -51.97 -58.92
N ALA A 21 -21.51 -50.74 -59.38
CA ALA A 21 -22.13 -50.00 -60.51
C ALA A 21 -23.62 -49.58 -60.40
N PRO A 22 -24.09 -48.55 -61.14
CA PRO A 22 -23.39 -47.71 -62.12
C PRO A 22 -23.19 -46.24 -61.68
N ALA A 23 -22.64 -45.41 -62.58
CA ALA A 23 -22.08 -44.09 -62.32
C ALA A 23 -23.08 -43.03 -61.79
N VAL A 24 -23.08 -42.82 -60.47
CA VAL A 24 -23.52 -41.57 -59.84
C VAL A 24 -22.27 -40.79 -59.42
N ARG A 25 -22.11 -39.54 -59.87
CA ARG A 25 -21.01 -38.68 -59.41
C ARG A 25 -21.15 -38.50 -57.89
N PRO A 26 -20.14 -38.81 -57.07
CA PRO A 26 -20.25 -38.67 -55.63
C PRO A 26 -20.37 -37.18 -55.28
N VAL A 27 -21.56 -36.78 -54.82
CA VAL A 27 -21.78 -35.45 -54.23
C VAL A 27 -21.10 -35.47 -52.86
N THR A 28 -19.80 -35.18 -52.83
CA THR A 28 -19.04 -35.03 -51.59
C THR A 28 -19.69 -33.93 -50.76
N CYS A 29 -20.16 -34.25 -49.55
CA CYS A 29 -20.78 -33.24 -48.69
C CYS A 29 -19.76 -32.13 -48.35
N LEU A 30 -20.26 -30.95 -47.99
CA LEU A 30 -19.41 -29.77 -47.73
C LEU A 30 -18.35 -30.06 -46.65
N SER A 31 -18.70 -30.85 -45.63
CA SER A 31 -17.76 -31.30 -44.59
C SER A 31 -16.62 -32.15 -45.16
N CYS A 32 -16.91 -33.19 -45.95
CA CYS A 32 -15.87 -34.01 -46.59
C CYS A 32 -15.00 -33.20 -47.57
N ARG A 33 -15.59 -32.24 -48.28
CA ARG A 33 -14.85 -31.36 -49.20
C ARG A 33 -13.91 -30.40 -48.44
N ASN A 34 -14.35 -29.88 -47.30
CA ASN A 34 -13.52 -29.05 -46.43
C ASN A 34 -12.39 -29.88 -45.79
N ALA A 35 -12.71 -31.06 -45.23
CA ALA A 35 -11.70 -31.96 -44.65
C ALA A 35 -10.64 -32.37 -45.67
N LEU A 36 -11.05 -32.72 -46.91
CA LEU A 36 -10.12 -33.02 -48.00
C LEU A 36 -9.26 -31.81 -48.39
N SER A 37 -9.79 -30.58 -48.29
CA SER A 37 -9.03 -29.35 -48.52
C SER A 37 -7.99 -29.12 -47.42
N THR A 38 -8.33 -29.35 -46.16
CA THR A 38 -7.40 -29.24 -45.02
C THR A 38 -6.29 -30.29 -45.11
N LEU A 39 -6.64 -31.55 -45.33
CA LEU A 39 -5.68 -32.64 -45.54
C LEU A 39 -4.73 -32.36 -46.72
N ARG A 40 -5.24 -31.77 -47.82
CA ARG A 40 -4.40 -31.34 -48.95
C ARG A 40 -3.42 -30.25 -48.56
N ALA A 41 -3.86 -29.23 -47.82
CA ALA A 41 -3.00 -28.15 -47.35
C ALA A 41 -1.93 -28.66 -46.37
N GLU A 42 -2.28 -29.58 -45.47
CA GLU A 42 -1.33 -30.25 -44.57
C GLU A 42 -0.29 -31.08 -45.35
N THR A 43 -0.70 -31.86 -46.35
CA THR A 43 0.24 -32.63 -47.18
C THR A 43 1.10 -31.73 -48.07
N GLU A 44 0.56 -30.63 -48.60
CA GLU A 44 1.32 -29.67 -49.41
C GLU A 44 2.37 -28.94 -48.57
N MET A 45 2.01 -28.54 -47.35
CA MET A 45 2.94 -27.98 -46.35
C MET A 45 4.07 -28.97 -46.04
N PHE A 46 3.72 -30.24 -45.75
CA PHE A 46 4.71 -31.28 -45.47
C PHE A 46 5.62 -31.57 -46.67
N GLU A 47 5.08 -31.62 -47.88
CA GLU A 47 5.88 -31.77 -49.10
C GLU A 47 6.83 -30.60 -49.34
N LYS A 48 6.36 -29.36 -49.14
CA LYS A 48 7.18 -28.14 -49.27
C LYS A 48 8.35 -28.16 -48.29
N PHE A 49 8.08 -28.52 -47.05
CA PHE A 49 9.07 -28.70 -46.00
C PHE A 49 10.12 -29.76 -46.40
N CYS A 50 9.68 -30.97 -46.78
CA CYS A 50 10.59 -32.04 -47.21
C CYS A 50 11.42 -31.69 -48.45
N LYS A 51 10.92 -30.85 -49.36
CA LYS A 51 11.65 -30.36 -50.54
C LYS A 51 12.71 -29.30 -50.20
N ARG A 52 12.66 -28.68 -49.01
CA ARG A 52 13.63 -27.68 -48.53
C ARG A 52 14.63 -28.20 -47.51
N LEU A 53 14.42 -29.39 -46.93
CA LEU A 53 15.39 -30.02 -46.02
C LEU A 53 16.63 -30.50 -46.79
N ASP A 54 17.80 -29.99 -46.42
CA ASP A 54 19.07 -30.51 -46.92
C ASP A 54 19.42 -31.82 -46.18
N PRO A 55 20.02 -32.84 -46.82
CA PRO A 55 20.34 -34.12 -46.17
C PRO A 55 21.28 -34.03 -44.96
N LYS A 56 21.89 -32.86 -44.72
CA LYS A 56 22.81 -32.59 -43.60
C LYS A 56 22.09 -32.23 -42.30
N ASP A 57 20.86 -31.74 -42.37
CA ASP A 57 20.08 -31.30 -41.19
C ASP A 57 19.41 -32.47 -40.44
N LEU A 58 19.57 -33.70 -40.96
CA LEU A 58 18.94 -34.93 -40.45
C LEU A 58 19.83 -35.74 -39.50
N VAL A 59 21.02 -35.24 -39.12
CA VAL A 59 21.95 -35.96 -38.21
C VAL A 59 21.72 -35.50 -36.77
N PRO A 60 21.21 -36.37 -35.86
CA PRO A 60 21.08 -36.02 -34.46
C PRO A 60 22.45 -35.97 -33.78
N ALA A 61 22.69 -34.96 -32.95
CA ALA A 61 23.85 -34.95 -32.04
C ALA A 61 23.69 -36.07 -30.99
N PRO A 62 24.77 -36.79 -30.62
CA PRO A 62 24.67 -37.90 -29.67
C PRO A 62 24.42 -37.40 -28.25
N ALA A 63 23.32 -37.86 -27.64
CA ALA A 63 23.03 -37.62 -26.23
C ALA A 63 23.91 -38.51 -25.33
N LEU A 64 24.36 -37.96 -24.20
CA LEU A 64 25.14 -38.68 -23.18
C LEU A 64 24.21 -39.29 -22.13
N ASP A 65 24.45 -40.57 -21.80
CA ASP A 65 23.68 -41.33 -20.81
C ASP A 65 23.87 -40.86 -19.36
N ALA A 66 22.81 -40.99 -18.54
CA ALA A 66 22.90 -41.05 -17.09
C ALA A 66 21.91 -42.09 -16.54
N THR A 67 22.44 -43.09 -15.83
CA THR A 67 21.75 -44.30 -15.33
C THR A 67 21.29 -44.15 -13.87
N GLY A 68 20.31 -44.97 -13.43
CA GLY A 68 20.26 -45.37 -12.00
C GLY A 68 18.91 -45.73 -11.33
N ALA A 69 18.49 -47.00 -11.45
CA ALA A 69 17.86 -47.85 -10.39
C ALA A 69 16.48 -47.41 -9.77
N SER A 70 15.69 -48.23 -9.04
CA SER A 70 15.89 -49.57 -8.43
C SER A 70 14.61 -50.45 -8.45
N THR A 71 14.75 -51.70 -8.03
CA THR A 71 13.78 -52.83 -8.07
C THR A 71 12.94 -53.04 -6.79
N MET A 72 11.74 -53.65 -6.90
CA MET A 72 11.19 -54.62 -5.92
C MET A 72 10.22 -55.64 -6.55
N ASP A 73 10.30 -56.87 -6.02
CA ASP A 73 9.57 -58.12 -6.35
C ASP A 73 8.19 -58.25 -5.65
N PHE A 74 7.38 -59.33 -5.74
CA PHE A 74 6.98 -60.26 -6.83
C PHE A 74 5.96 -61.27 -6.24
N SER A 75 4.72 -61.30 -6.74
CA SER A 75 3.65 -62.34 -6.59
C SER A 75 2.29 -61.67 -6.85
N GLN A 76 1.30 -62.21 -7.56
CA GLN A 76 1.11 -63.48 -8.28
C GLN A 76 0.13 -63.21 -9.48
N MET A 77 -0.46 -64.11 -10.28
CA MET A 77 -0.62 -65.57 -10.22
C MET A 77 -0.43 -66.21 -11.61
N ARG A 78 -1.50 -66.43 -12.42
CA ARG A 78 -1.43 -67.06 -13.76
C ARG A 78 -2.50 -66.57 -14.75
N SER A 79 -2.03 -66.43 -16.00
CA SER A 79 -2.69 -66.85 -17.25
C SER A 79 -3.97 -66.14 -17.77
N ARG A 80 -3.78 -65.38 -18.86
CA ARG A 80 -4.43 -65.70 -20.15
C ARG A 80 -3.67 -65.04 -21.31
N ARG A 81 -3.05 -65.85 -22.18
CA ARG A 81 -2.48 -65.35 -23.45
C ARG A 81 -3.63 -64.86 -24.34
N ARG A 82 -3.65 -63.57 -24.67
CA ARG A 82 -4.42 -63.03 -25.81
C ARG A 82 -3.48 -62.16 -26.63
N SER A 83 -3.19 -62.60 -27.85
CA SER A 83 -2.28 -61.93 -28.78
C SER A 83 -2.82 -60.54 -29.14
N LYS A 84 -2.18 -59.50 -28.60
CA LYS A 84 -2.44 -58.11 -28.99
C LYS A 84 -1.51 -57.76 -30.15
N SER A 85 -2.06 -57.15 -31.21
CA SER A 85 -1.40 -56.99 -32.50
C SER A 85 -0.18 -56.07 -32.44
N ARG A 86 0.88 -56.43 -33.16
CA ARG A 86 2.10 -55.61 -33.35
C ARG A 86 1.88 -54.34 -34.21
N GLY A 87 0.65 -54.07 -34.67
CA GLY A 87 0.35 -52.95 -35.58
C GLY A 87 0.49 -51.56 -34.96
N ALA A 88 -0.02 -51.36 -33.74
CA ALA A 88 -0.11 -50.04 -33.10
C ALA A 88 1.26 -49.40 -32.76
N ILE A 89 2.35 -50.18 -32.76
CA ILE A 89 3.71 -49.67 -32.51
C ILE A 89 4.31 -49.09 -33.80
N SER A 90 4.00 -49.68 -34.96
CA SER A 90 4.49 -49.18 -36.26
C SER A 90 3.83 -47.84 -36.64
N GLU A 91 2.55 -47.67 -36.31
CA GLU A 91 1.77 -46.46 -36.58
C GLU A 91 2.32 -45.24 -35.81
N ARG A 92 2.84 -45.47 -34.59
CA ARG A 92 3.48 -44.46 -33.74
C ARG A 92 4.89 -44.05 -34.20
N LEU A 93 5.54 -44.87 -35.02
CA LEU A 93 6.84 -44.58 -35.64
C LEU A 93 6.70 -43.90 -37.02
N LEU A 94 5.49 -43.92 -37.60
CA LEU A 94 5.16 -43.29 -38.89
C LEU A 94 4.44 -41.94 -38.73
N SER A 95 4.11 -41.53 -37.51
CA SER A 95 3.40 -40.28 -37.21
C SER A 95 4.29 -39.29 -36.47
N LEU A 96 4.41 -38.07 -37.00
CA LEU A 96 5.11 -36.97 -36.33
C LEU A 96 4.46 -36.67 -34.97
N SER A 97 5.30 -36.45 -33.94
CA SER A 97 4.88 -35.89 -32.65
C SER A 97 4.15 -34.56 -32.86
N VAL A 98 3.23 -34.21 -31.97
CA VAL A 98 2.53 -32.92 -32.00
C VAL A 98 3.54 -31.76 -31.96
N GLU A 99 4.61 -31.89 -31.18
CA GLU A 99 5.70 -30.90 -31.10
C GLU A 99 6.39 -30.71 -32.46
N LEU A 100 6.79 -31.82 -33.12
CA LEU A 100 7.41 -31.78 -34.45
C LEU A 100 6.46 -31.22 -35.52
N LYS A 101 5.15 -31.47 -35.40
CA LYS A 101 4.13 -30.85 -36.28
C LYS A 101 4.04 -29.34 -36.04
N MET A 102 4.05 -28.89 -34.79
CA MET A 102 4.01 -27.46 -34.46
C MET A 102 5.26 -26.73 -34.96
N GLU A 103 6.44 -27.34 -34.80
CA GLU A 103 7.72 -26.78 -35.29
C GLU A 103 7.76 -26.71 -36.83
N LEU A 104 7.26 -27.75 -37.51
CA LEU A 104 7.12 -27.77 -38.97
C LEU A 104 6.15 -26.69 -39.46
N VAL A 105 4.98 -26.57 -38.82
CA VAL A 105 3.99 -25.52 -39.13
C VAL A 105 4.60 -24.14 -38.92
N GLN A 106 5.35 -23.91 -37.84
CA GLN A 106 6.02 -22.63 -37.58
C GLN A 106 7.06 -22.30 -38.68
N ARG A 107 7.93 -23.25 -39.03
CA ARG A 107 8.94 -23.04 -40.09
C ARG A 107 8.33 -22.80 -41.47
N GLU A 108 7.29 -23.55 -41.86
CA GLU A 108 6.58 -23.30 -43.11
C GLU A 108 5.84 -21.96 -43.12
N LEU A 109 5.31 -21.52 -41.97
CA LEU A 109 4.65 -20.23 -41.84
C LEU A 109 5.66 -19.07 -41.94
N GLU A 110 6.88 -19.23 -41.41
CA GLU A 110 7.97 -18.27 -41.62
C GLU A 110 8.46 -18.23 -43.07
N GLU A 111 8.68 -19.38 -43.72
CA GLU A 111 9.12 -19.42 -45.12
C GLU A 111 8.06 -18.87 -46.09
N THR A 112 6.77 -19.16 -45.87
CA THR A 112 5.69 -18.57 -46.67
C THR A 112 5.53 -17.06 -46.43
N ARG A 113 5.83 -16.55 -45.22
CA ARG A 113 5.96 -15.09 -44.99
C ARG A 113 7.12 -14.49 -45.79
N LYS A 114 8.31 -15.08 -45.74
CA LYS A 114 9.49 -14.64 -46.50
C LYS A 114 9.28 -14.71 -48.02
N GLU A 115 8.54 -15.71 -48.51
CA GLU A 115 8.14 -15.81 -49.92
C GLU A 115 7.17 -14.68 -50.30
N ALA A 116 6.13 -14.44 -49.50
CA ALA A 116 5.19 -13.34 -49.72
C ALA A 116 5.86 -11.95 -49.65
N GLU A 117 6.90 -11.76 -48.85
CA GLU A 117 7.70 -10.53 -48.80
C GLU A 117 8.57 -10.36 -50.05
N ARG A 118 9.27 -11.41 -50.50
CA ARG A 118 10.02 -11.40 -51.76
C ARG A 118 9.12 -11.10 -52.98
N ASP A 119 7.91 -11.66 -53.00
CA ASP A 119 6.93 -11.41 -54.05
C ASP A 119 6.43 -9.95 -54.03
N LYS A 120 6.11 -9.40 -52.84
CA LYS A 120 5.78 -7.97 -52.68
C LYS A 120 6.91 -7.07 -53.18
N GLU A 121 8.15 -7.31 -52.77
CA GLU A 121 9.29 -6.54 -53.25
C GLU A 121 9.47 -6.64 -54.77
N SER A 122 9.32 -7.84 -55.34
CA SER A 122 9.50 -8.04 -56.78
C SER A 122 8.42 -7.31 -57.59
N THR A 123 7.16 -7.43 -57.18
CA THR A 123 6.02 -6.77 -57.84
C THR A 123 6.09 -5.26 -57.68
N GLU A 124 6.53 -4.75 -56.52
CA GLU A 124 6.72 -3.32 -56.30
C GLU A 124 7.86 -2.74 -57.15
N ARG A 125 8.99 -3.45 -57.29
CA ARG A 125 10.09 -3.07 -58.21
C ARG A 125 9.61 -3.02 -59.66
N ILE A 126 8.83 -4.00 -60.10
CA ILE A 126 8.25 -4.05 -61.46
C ILE A 126 7.28 -2.86 -61.67
N LEU A 127 6.42 -2.59 -60.69
CA LEU A 127 5.45 -1.49 -60.73
C LEU A 127 6.14 -0.12 -60.74
N GLN A 128 7.21 0.06 -59.97
CA GLN A 128 8.07 1.25 -60.02
C GLN A 128 8.73 1.42 -61.40
N SER A 129 9.21 0.33 -62.02
CA SER A 129 9.77 0.36 -63.38
C SER A 129 8.72 0.80 -64.41
N PHE A 130 7.50 0.24 -64.38
CA PHE A 130 6.45 0.64 -65.31
C PHE A 130 6.02 2.11 -65.12
N LYS A 131 5.92 2.60 -63.87
CA LYS A 131 5.69 4.02 -63.60
C LYS A 131 6.75 4.91 -64.25
N ALA A 132 8.03 4.60 -64.02
CA ALA A 132 9.13 5.35 -64.62
C ALA A 132 9.09 5.35 -66.16
N THR A 133 8.77 4.22 -66.79
CA THR A 133 8.63 4.14 -68.27
C THR A 133 7.42 4.94 -68.79
N MET A 134 6.30 4.96 -68.06
CA MET A 134 5.14 5.78 -68.42
C MET A 134 5.45 7.28 -68.30
N GLU A 135 6.07 7.70 -67.21
CA GLU A 135 6.51 9.09 -66.99
C GLU A 135 7.52 9.54 -68.06
N GLU A 136 8.52 8.73 -68.39
CA GLU A 136 9.45 9.01 -69.50
C GLU A 136 8.70 9.16 -70.83
N SER A 137 7.77 8.26 -71.12
CA SER A 137 6.97 8.28 -72.35
C SER A 137 6.07 9.51 -72.44
N GLU A 138 5.54 9.99 -71.31
CA GLU A 138 4.77 11.23 -71.19
C GLU A 138 5.62 12.47 -71.47
N ILE A 139 6.78 12.58 -70.82
CA ILE A 139 7.74 13.66 -71.04
C ILE A 139 8.17 13.68 -72.51
N ARG A 140 8.60 12.54 -73.05
CA ARG A 140 9.06 12.39 -74.44
C ARG A 140 7.97 12.75 -75.45
N ARG A 141 6.72 12.36 -75.20
CA ARG A 141 5.55 12.73 -76.03
C ARG A 141 5.31 14.24 -76.03
N ALA A 142 5.40 14.89 -74.86
CA ALA A 142 5.27 16.35 -74.76
C ALA A 142 6.43 17.08 -75.46
N GLU A 143 7.67 16.62 -75.27
CA GLU A 143 8.87 17.14 -75.93
C GLU A 143 8.80 17.01 -77.46
N ILE A 144 8.42 15.85 -77.99
CA ILE A 144 8.26 15.66 -79.45
C ILE A 144 7.17 16.59 -80.01
N LYS A 145 6.03 16.74 -79.32
CA LYS A 145 4.96 17.67 -79.74
C LYS A 145 5.44 19.12 -79.78
N LYS A 146 6.21 19.53 -78.76
CA LYS A 146 6.83 20.87 -78.68
C LYS A 146 7.89 21.07 -79.78
N ALA A 147 8.80 20.12 -79.95
CA ALA A 147 9.87 20.17 -80.95
C ALA A 147 9.31 20.24 -82.38
N LYS A 148 8.25 19.48 -82.69
CA LYS A 148 7.53 19.57 -83.97
C LYS A 148 6.98 20.97 -84.22
N TYR A 149 6.33 21.58 -83.23
CA TYR A 149 5.77 22.93 -83.36
C TYR A 149 6.87 23.99 -83.54
N GLU A 150 7.94 23.92 -82.73
CA GLU A 150 9.10 24.82 -82.85
C GLU A 150 9.78 24.68 -84.22
N PHE A 151 10.03 23.45 -84.69
CA PHE A 151 10.60 23.22 -86.01
C PHE A 151 9.73 23.78 -87.14
N GLN A 152 8.41 23.56 -87.09
CA GLN A 152 7.49 24.11 -88.09
C GLN A 152 7.41 25.64 -88.04
N ARG A 153 7.50 26.24 -86.84
CA ARG A 153 7.54 27.70 -86.65
C ARG A 153 8.83 28.32 -87.20
N ASP A 154 9.98 27.75 -86.86
CA ASP A 154 11.29 28.36 -87.07
C ASP A 154 11.91 27.99 -88.43
N THR A 155 11.70 26.76 -88.87
CA THR A 155 12.18 26.25 -90.16
C THR A 155 11.09 26.28 -91.23
N GLY A 156 9.87 25.86 -90.90
CA GLY A 156 8.76 25.77 -91.86
C GLY A 156 8.34 27.13 -92.47
N LYS A 157 8.29 28.20 -91.66
CA LYS A 157 8.03 29.55 -92.17
C LYS A 157 9.16 30.09 -93.06
N ALA A 158 10.41 29.70 -92.79
CA ALA A 158 11.56 30.07 -93.61
C ALA A 158 11.56 29.35 -94.98
N ALA A 159 11.13 28.09 -95.02
CA ALA A 159 10.98 27.33 -96.26
C ALA A 159 9.84 27.91 -97.14
N ALA A 160 8.69 28.26 -96.55
CA ALA A 160 7.54 28.80 -97.28
C ALA A 160 7.75 30.22 -97.87
N SER A 161 8.74 30.96 -97.38
CA SER A 161 9.06 32.33 -97.85
C SER A 161 10.20 32.38 -98.89
N SER A 162 10.83 31.24 -99.19
CA SER A 162 11.89 31.11 -100.18
C SER A 162 11.33 31.04 -101.61
N LYS A 163 11.27 32.16 -102.34
CA LYS A 163 11.11 32.13 -103.81
C LYS A 163 12.36 31.56 -104.48
N GLN A 164 12.12 30.98 -105.66
CA GLN A 164 13.04 30.24 -106.53
C GLN A 164 14.49 30.80 -106.54
N GLY A 165 15.40 30.12 -105.84
CA GLY A 165 16.81 30.50 -105.70
C GLY A 165 17.39 30.29 -104.29
N SER A 166 16.59 30.40 -103.23
CA SER A 166 17.07 30.37 -101.83
C SER A 166 17.08 28.96 -101.17
N GLY A 167 17.42 27.93 -101.95
CA GLY A 167 17.49 26.54 -101.47
C GLY A 167 18.59 26.32 -100.42
N VAL A 168 19.78 26.89 -100.65
CA VAL A 168 20.96 26.75 -99.76
C VAL A 168 20.68 27.32 -98.36
N VAL A 169 20.07 28.52 -98.30
CA VAL A 169 19.71 29.20 -97.04
C VAL A 169 18.69 28.40 -96.21
N THR A 170 17.93 27.51 -96.84
CA THR A 170 16.98 26.64 -96.15
C THR A 170 17.70 25.44 -95.50
N ALA A 171 18.71 24.87 -96.16
CA ALA A 171 19.52 23.78 -95.60
C ALA A 171 20.35 24.24 -94.39
N ASP A 172 21.01 25.41 -94.47
CA ASP A 172 21.80 25.98 -93.37
C ASP A 172 20.95 26.23 -92.11
N LYS A 173 19.68 26.63 -92.27
CA LYS A 173 18.75 26.82 -91.15
C LYS A 173 18.38 25.50 -90.48
N VAL A 174 18.18 24.43 -91.25
CA VAL A 174 17.98 23.08 -90.71
C VAL A 174 19.23 22.64 -89.95
N LEU A 175 20.43 22.84 -90.50
CA LEU A 175 21.69 22.46 -89.87
C LEU A 175 21.86 23.16 -88.51
N ARG A 176 21.70 24.50 -88.47
CA ARG A 176 21.78 25.30 -87.23
C ARG A 176 20.74 24.86 -86.18
N TYR A 177 19.51 24.57 -86.60
CA TYR A 177 18.48 24.03 -85.69
C TYR A 177 18.92 22.69 -85.09
N MET A 178 19.46 21.78 -85.90
CA MET A 178 19.92 20.46 -85.43
C MET A 178 21.14 20.57 -84.49
N GLU A 179 22.07 21.47 -84.78
CA GLU A 179 23.20 21.80 -83.88
C GLU A 179 22.73 22.37 -82.54
N GLU A 180 21.81 23.34 -82.56
CA GLU A 180 21.25 23.96 -81.35
C GLU A 180 20.43 22.95 -80.50
N LYS A 181 19.63 22.09 -81.15
CA LYS A 181 18.92 21.00 -80.47
C LYS A 181 19.87 19.94 -79.92
N THR A 182 21.01 19.69 -80.58
CA THR A 182 22.04 18.79 -80.04
C THR A 182 22.68 19.40 -78.79
N ARG A 183 23.15 20.65 -78.86
CA ARG A 183 23.77 21.36 -77.71
C ARG A 183 22.82 21.49 -76.51
N THR A 184 21.54 21.76 -76.74
CA THR A 184 20.53 21.87 -75.67
C THR A 184 20.21 20.51 -75.03
N ARG A 185 20.15 19.43 -75.83
CA ARG A 185 20.04 18.05 -75.33
C ARG A 185 21.24 17.64 -74.49
N ASP A 186 22.46 17.91 -74.95
CA ASP A 186 23.67 17.53 -74.23
C ASP A 186 23.77 18.29 -72.89
N SER A 187 23.41 19.59 -72.90
CA SER A 187 23.24 20.40 -71.67
C SER A 187 22.16 19.86 -70.71
N LEU A 188 21.13 19.18 -71.22
CA LEU A 188 20.10 18.54 -70.40
C LEU A 188 20.61 17.21 -69.82
N VAL A 189 21.36 16.42 -70.59
CA VAL A 189 22.00 15.18 -70.13
C VAL A 189 22.89 15.44 -68.90
N ASP A 190 23.73 16.47 -68.93
CA ASP A 190 24.60 16.79 -67.80
C ASP A 190 23.83 17.30 -66.58
N LYS A 191 22.78 18.10 -66.77
CA LYS A 191 21.84 18.48 -65.69
C LYS A 191 21.15 17.26 -65.06
N LEU A 192 20.73 16.29 -65.87
CA LEU A 192 20.10 15.06 -65.39
C LEU A 192 21.10 14.14 -64.68
N ARG A 193 22.35 14.03 -65.17
CA ARG A 193 23.44 13.32 -64.49
C ARG A 193 23.72 13.88 -63.09
N LEU A 194 23.87 15.21 -62.97
CA LEU A 194 24.07 15.88 -61.68
C LEU A 194 22.88 15.67 -60.72
N LYS A 195 21.65 15.79 -61.20
CA LYS A 195 20.45 15.48 -60.41
C LYS A 195 20.42 14.01 -59.95
N ASN A 196 20.74 13.07 -60.82
CA ASN A 196 20.78 11.64 -60.50
C ASN A 196 21.84 11.31 -59.45
N ALA A 197 23.03 11.93 -59.54
CA ALA A 197 24.07 11.80 -58.52
C ALA A 197 23.63 12.36 -57.15
N SER A 198 23.00 13.54 -57.13
CA SER A 198 22.46 14.15 -55.91
C SER A 198 21.38 13.28 -55.26
N LEU A 199 20.40 12.79 -56.04
CA LEU A 199 19.35 11.90 -55.56
C LEU A 199 19.89 10.56 -55.04
N LYS A 200 20.96 10.01 -55.64
CA LYS A 200 21.65 8.82 -55.11
C LYS A 200 22.27 9.06 -53.73
N VAL A 201 22.86 10.23 -53.50
CA VAL A 201 23.40 10.61 -52.18
C VAL A 201 22.27 10.81 -51.16
N GLN A 202 21.19 11.51 -51.54
CA GLN A 202 20.01 11.68 -50.67
C GLN A 202 19.36 10.35 -50.30
N LYS A 203 19.18 9.43 -51.26
CA LYS A 203 18.69 8.08 -51.00
C LYS A 203 19.56 7.35 -49.98
N LYS A 204 20.89 7.35 -50.15
CA LYS A 204 21.82 6.72 -49.20
C LYS A 204 21.72 7.34 -47.79
N LYS A 205 21.60 8.66 -47.69
CA LYS A 205 21.42 9.35 -46.40
C LYS A 205 20.11 8.93 -45.71
N LEU A 206 19.00 8.92 -46.44
CA LEU A 206 17.70 8.51 -45.90
C LEU A 206 17.68 7.02 -45.50
N GLN A 207 18.31 6.14 -46.29
CA GLN A 207 18.47 4.72 -45.93
C GLN A 207 19.31 4.54 -44.67
N LEU A 208 20.36 5.33 -44.46
CA LEU A 208 21.14 5.29 -43.22
C LEU A 208 20.34 5.81 -42.02
N GLN A 209 19.57 6.88 -42.20
CA GLN A 209 18.69 7.40 -41.14
C GLN A 209 17.57 6.43 -40.79
N LEU A 210 17.05 5.69 -41.76
CA LEU A 210 16.06 4.63 -41.53
C LEU A 210 16.68 3.50 -40.70
N LYS A 211 17.85 2.98 -41.09
CA LYS A 211 18.59 1.97 -40.31
C LYS A 211 18.88 2.41 -38.88
N GLN A 212 19.38 3.63 -38.69
CA GLN A 212 19.60 4.20 -37.35
C GLN A 212 18.31 4.33 -36.53
N LYS A 213 17.14 4.41 -37.17
CA LYS A 213 15.83 4.43 -36.49
C LYS A 213 15.29 3.03 -36.22
N GLU A 214 15.60 2.06 -37.07
CA GLU A 214 15.31 0.63 -36.88
C GLU A 214 16.18 0.05 -35.74
N GLU A 215 17.49 0.26 -35.78
CA GLU A 215 18.46 -0.12 -34.73
C GLU A 215 18.15 0.58 -33.38
N MET A 216 17.59 1.80 -33.41
CA MET A 216 17.09 2.49 -32.20
C MET A 216 15.74 1.93 -31.71
N GLY A 217 14.97 1.30 -32.61
CA GLY A 217 13.76 0.55 -32.27
C GLY A 217 14.07 -0.79 -31.61
N GLU A 218 15.17 -1.45 -31.99
CA GLU A 218 15.66 -2.68 -31.34
C GLU A 218 16.12 -2.46 -29.88
N ILE A 219 16.33 -1.20 -29.46
CA ILE A 219 16.61 -0.82 -28.06
C ILE A 219 15.31 -0.70 -27.22
N LEU A 220 14.15 -0.61 -27.86
CA LEU A 220 12.85 -0.53 -27.19
C LEU A 220 11.92 -1.63 -27.73
N ASN A 221 12.20 -2.88 -27.33
CA ASN A 221 11.40 -4.02 -27.78
C ASN A 221 10.00 -3.95 -27.14
N GLU A 222 8.99 -4.49 -27.82
CA GLU A 222 7.65 -4.61 -27.25
C GLU A 222 7.69 -5.36 -25.90
N VAL A 223 8.62 -6.31 -25.74
CA VAL A 223 8.89 -7.03 -24.49
C VAL A 223 9.29 -6.07 -23.35
N ASP A 224 10.16 -5.10 -23.60
CA ASP A 224 10.58 -4.11 -22.61
C ASP A 224 9.40 -3.22 -22.19
N PHE A 225 8.53 -2.86 -23.14
CA PHE A 225 7.31 -2.10 -22.87
C PHE A 225 6.26 -2.93 -22.11
N GLN A 226 6.17 -4.24 -22.36
CA GLN A 226 5.33 -5.16 -21.58
C GLN A 226 5.87 -5.35 -20.16
N GLN A 227 7.19 -5.50 -20.01
CA GLN A 227 7.85 -5.56 -18.70
C GLN A 227 7.58 -4.28 -17.90
N LEU A 228 7.73 -3.09 -18.50
CA LEU A 228 7.46 -1.82 -17.81
C LEU A 228 5.99 -1.71 -17.35
N LYS A 229 5.03 -2.23 -18.12
CA LYS A 229 3.62 -2.31 -17.72
C LYS A 229 3.42 -3.27 -16.54
N ILE A 230 4.07 -4.43 -16.55
CA ILE A 230 4.01 -5.42 -15.46
C ILE A 230 4.62 -4.84 -14.17
N GLU A 231 5.79 -4.21 -14.26
CA GLU A 231 6.44 -3.56 -13.12
C GLU A 231 5.57 -2.45 -12.54
N ASN A 232 4.99 -1.59 -13.39
CA ASN A 232 4.09 -0.52 -12.95
C ASN A 232 2.83 -1.08 -12.26
N ALA A 233 2.22 -2.15 -12.80
CA ALA A 233 1.10 -2.84 -12.15
C ALA A 233 1.49 -3.41 -10.76
N GLN A 234 2.67 -4.04 -10.65
CA GLN A 234 3.19 -4.53 -9.35
C GLN A 234 3.49 -3.39 -8.37
N PHE A 235 3.97 -2.23 -8.84
CA PHE A 235 4.17 -1.06 -7.98
C PHE A 235 2.86 -0.48 -7.47
N LEU A 236 1.83 -0.41 -8.32
CA LEU A 236 0.48 0.02 -7.91
C LEU A 236 -0.12 -0.93 -6.85
N GLU A 237 -0.02 -2.24 -7.06
CA GLU A 237 -0.48 -3.25 -6.09
C GLU A 237 0.22 -3.09 -4.72
N ARG A 238 1.56 -2.96 -4.71
CA ARG A 238 2.32 -2.69 -3.48
C ARG A 238 1.97 -1.36 -2.82
N ILE A 239 1.65 -0.32 -3.60
CA ILE A 239 1.19 0.98 -3.07
C ILE A 239 -0.17 0.80 -2.38
N ASP A 240 -1.10 0.06 -2.99
CA ASP A 240 -2.42 -0.19 -2.41
C ASP A 240 -2.35 -1.08 -1.16
N GLU A 241 -1.49 -2.10 -1.13
CA GLU A 241 -1.17 -2.87 0.09
C GLU A 241 -0.68 -1.93 1.21
N LYS A 242 0.30 -1.06 0.92
CA LYS A 242 0.86 -0.14 1.92
C LYS A 242 -0.13 0.95 2.36
N ASN A 243 -1.05 1.34 1.49
CA ASN A 243 -2.16 2.23 1.84
C ASN A 243 -3.17 1.54 2.78
N GLN A 244 -3.44 0.24 2.57
CA GLN A 244 -4.27 -0.56 3.47
C GLN A 244 -3.60 -0.76 4.85
N ASP A 245 -2.31 -1.12 4.88
CA ASP A 245 -1.52 -1.19 6.12
C ASP A 245 -1.59 0.14 6.91
N LEU A 246 -1.37 1.27 6.21
CA LEU A 246 -1.41 2.61 6.80
C LEU A 246 -2.81 2.96 7.34
N LEU A 247 -3.87 2.54 6.66
CA LEU A 247 -5.24 2.76 7.12
C LEU A 247 -5.54 1.95 8.39
N GLN A 248 -5.17 0.67 8.44
CA GLN A 248 -5.31 -0.17 9.64
C GLN A 248 -4.51 0.40 10.83
N LEU A 249 -3.28 0.84 10.60
CA LEU A 249 -2.44 1.44 11.63
C LEU A 249 -3.03 2.76 12.15
N LYS A 250 -3.62 3.59 11.28
CA LYS A 250 -4.34 4.81 11.69
C LYS A 250 -5.55 4.51 12.56
N LEU A 251 -6.36 3.51 12.21
CA LEU A 251 -7.51 3.08 13.01
C LEU A 251 -7.06 2.59 14.40
N THR A 252 -6.08 1.68 14.45
CA THR A 252 -5.50 1.17 15.70
C THR A 252 -4.88 2.28 16.56
N THR A 253 -4.24 3.28 15.94
CA THR A 253 -3.73 4.47 16.63
C THR A 253 -4.87 5.32 17.21
N GLY A 254 -5.98 5.48 16.47
CA GLY A 254 -7.19 6.13 16.97
C GLY A 254 -7.76 5.43 18.21
N ASP A 255 -7.96 4.12 18.13
CA ASP A 255 -8.52 3.30 19.21
C ASP A 255 -7.64 3.30 20.46
N THR A 256 -6.32 3.13 20.29
CA THR A 256 -5.37 3.19 21.41
C THR A 256 -5.33 4.58 22.07
N VAL A 257 -5.47 5.67 21.31
CA VAL A 257 -5.61 7.03 21.85
C VAL A 257 -6.94 7.21 22.60
N GLN A 258 -8.05 6.63 22.13
CA GLN A 258 -9.33 6.65 22.87
C GLN A 258 -9.21 5.89 24.20
N ILE A 259 -8.64 4.69 24.18
CA ILE A 259 -8.39 3.86 25.37
C ILE A 259 -7.48 4.61 26.36
N LEU A 260 -6.37 5.18 25.89
CA LEU A 260 -5.43 5.95 26.71
C LEU A 260 -6.12 7.16 27.38
N ASN A 261 -6.95 7.90 26.64
CA ASN A 261 -7.72 9.01 27.20
C ASN A 261 -8.76 8.55 28.24
N SER A 262 -9.35 7.36 28.08
CA SER A 262 -10.25 6.77 29.08
C SER A 262 -9.51 6.45 30.39
N TYR A 263 -8.30 5.86 30.31
CA TYR A 263 -7.47 5.56 31.47
C TYR A 263 -6.92 6.83 32.13
N LYS A 264 -6.53 7.84 31.34
CA LYS A 264 -6.12 9.17 31.84
C LYS A 264 -7.22 9.81 32.70
N LYS A 265 -8.49 9.77 32.23
CA LYS A 265 -9.65 10.25 33.01
C LYS A 265 -9.86 9.45 34.30
N LYS A 266 -9.80 8.11 34.23
CA LYS A 266 -9.91 7.23 35.43
C LYS A 266 -8.83 7.56 36.47
N LEU A 267 -7.58 7.72 36.02
CA LEU A 267 -6.44 8.08 36.88
C LEU A 267 -6.60 9.47 37.51
N GLN A 268 -7.02 10.48 36.74
CA GLN A 268 -7.30 11.82 37.25
C GLN A 268 -8.39 11.80 38.34
N ASN A 269 -9.49 11.08 38.10
CA ASN A 269 -10.57 10.94 39.07
C ASN A 269 -10.11 10.25 40.36
N SER A 270 -9.36 9.15 40.24
CA SER A 270 -8.79 8.42 41.39
C SER A 270 -7.79 9.28 42.18
N THR A 271 -6.94 10.03 41.49
CA THR A 271 -5.97 10.95 42.12
C THR A 271 -6.68 12.09 42.87
N ALA A 272 -7.73 12.67 42.28
CA ALA A 272 -8.54 13.70 42.91
C ALA A 272 -9.27 13.17 44.16
N ALA A 273 -9.84 11.96 44.08
CA ALA A 273 -10.45 11.28 45.22
C ALA A 273 -9.43 11.00 46.33
N SER A 274 -8.24 10.51 46.00
CA SER A 274 -7.15 10.29 46.95
C SER A 274 -6.73 11.58 47.65
N SER A 275 -6.55 12.69 46.91
CA SER A 275 -6.21 13.99 47.49
C SER A 275 -7.32 14.53 48.41
N ARG A 276 -8.60 14.32 48.05
CA ARG A 276 -9.74 14.65 48.92
C ARG A 276 -9.70 13.83 50.22
N LEU A 277 -9.53 12.52 50.13
CA LEU A 277 -9.48 11.63 51.29
C LEU A 277 -8.29 11.95 52.20
N GLN A 278 -7.11 12.28 51.65
CA GLN A 278 -5.96 12.74 52.44
C GLN A 278 -6.27 14.00 53.26
N LYS A 279 -6.96 15.00 52.67
CA LYS A 279 -7.41 16.20 53.39
C LYS A 279 -8.43 15.86 54.48
N GLU A 280 -9.35 14.94 54.20
CA GLU A 280 -10.39 14.50 55.14
C GLU A 280 -9.78 13.72 56.34
N ILE A 281 -8.77 12.89 56.09
CA ILE A 281 -7.98 12.19 57.12
C ILE A 281 -7.21 13.21 57.97
N ALA A 282 -6.52 14.18 57.36
CA ALA A 282 -5.79 15.21 58.10
C ALA A 282 -6.72 16.03 59.02
N LEU A 283 -7.91 16.42 58.52
CA LEU A 283 -8.91 17.13 59.30
C LEU A 283 -9.48 16.26 60.44
N ARG A 284 -9.76 14.97 60.20
CA ARG A 284 -10.18 14.05 61.28
C ARG A 284 -9.10 13.88 62.35
N ASN A 285 -7.83 13.75 61.95
CA ASN A 285 -6.72 13.63 62.90
C ASN A 285 -6.57 14.89 63.77
N GLN A 286 -6.75 16.08 63.20
CA GLN A 286 -6.75 17.34 63.96
C GLN A 286 -7.90 17.41 64.98
N ILE A 287 -9.10 16.94 64.60
CA ILE A 287 -10.25 16.85 65.51
C ILE A 287 -9.99 15.81 66.61
N LEU A 288 -9.42 14.65 66.29
CA LEU A 288 -9.06 13.62 67.28
C LEU A 288 -8.06 14.16 68.30
N GLN A 289 -6.98 14.81 67.87
CA GLN A 289 -6.00 15.44 68.77
C GLN A 289 -6.65 16.47 69.72
N ARG A 290 -7.63 17.24 69.23
CA ARG A 290 -8.38 18.18 70.06
C ARG A 290 -9.26 17.46 71.09
N ILE A 291 -9.98 16.41 70.67
CA ILE A 291 -10.82 15.60 71.58
C ILE A 291 -9.95 14.89 72.62
N GLU A 292 -8.79 14.36 72.26
CA GLU A 292 -7.82 13.75 73.18
C GLU A 292 -7.35 14.75 74.24
N ALA A 293 -7.01 15.97 73.84
CA ALA A 293 -6.62 17.04 74.75
C ALA A 293 -7.76 17.47 75.69
N GLU A 294 -8.98 17.67 75.15
CA GLU A 294 -10.18 17.98 75.93
C GLU A 294 -10.52 16.84 76.91
N THR A 295 -10.40 15.58 76.48
CA THR A 295 -10.61 14.39 77.31
C THR A 295 -9.60 14.33 78.46
N HIS A 296 -8.33 14.65 78.22
CA HIS A 296 -7.31 14.68 79.28
C HIS A 296 -7.59 15.75 80.33
N VAL A 297 -8.07 16.94 79.93
CA VAL A 297 -8.50 17.99 80.87
C VAL A 297 -9.71 17.51 81.69
N VAL A 298 -10.74 16.96 81.06
CA VAL A 298 -11.93 16.43 81.74
C VAL A 298 -11.58 15.32 82.73
N GLU A 299 -10.63 14.44 82.39
CA GLU A 299 -10.15 13.37 83.29
C GLU A 299 -9.48 13.95 84.54
N GLN A 300 -8.61 14.97 84.40
CA GLN A 300 -8.00 15.67 85.54
C GLN A 300 -9.03 16.39 86.40
N GLU A 301 -10.07 16.98 85.80
CA GLU A 301 -11.17 17.61 86.53
C GLU A 301 -12.03 16.58 87.27
N ARG A 302 -12.31 15.42 86.65
CA ARG A 302 -13.00 14.30 87.29
C ARG A 302 -12.22 13.82 88.51
N GLU A 303 -10.90 13.63 88.39
CA GLU A 303 -10.06 13.19 89.51
C GLU A 303 -10.07 14.19 90.67
N LYS A 304 -9.95 15.49 90.38
CA LYS A 304 -10.06 16.57 91.40
C LYS A 304 -11.42 16.55 92.10
N ALA A 305 -12.51 16.44 91.32
CA ALA A 305 -13.87 16.38 91.84
C ALA A 305 -14.13 15.11 92.67
N GLU A 306 -13.65 13.95 92.23
CA GLU A 306 -13.69 12.70 92.99
C GLU A 306 -12.93 12.80 94.30
N ASN A 307 -11.72 13.36 94.29
CA ASN A 307 -10.90 13.51 95.48
C ASN A 307 -11.53 14.50 96.48
N LEU A 308 -12.22 15.54 96.01
CA LEU A 308 -13.03 16.42 96.85
C LEU A 308 -14.27 15.69 97.42
N ASN A 309 -14.99 14.93 96.60
CA ASN A 309 -16.16 14.15 97.00
C ASN A 309 -15.78 13.08 98.06
N LYS A 310 -14.64 12.40 97.87
CA LYS A 310 -14.04 11.47 98.85
C LYS A 310 -13.76 12.17 100.19
N LYS A 311 -13.23 13.41 100.19
CA LYS A 311 -13.02 14.20 101.42
C LYS A 311 -14.34 14.57 102.11
N ILE A 312 -15.31 15.08 101.36
CA ILE A 312 -16.63 15.46 101.90
C ILE A 312 -17.36 14.23 102.47
N ARG A 313 -17.30 13.08 101.79
CA ARG A 313 -17.89 11.82 102.31
C ARG A 313 -17.21 11.33 103.59
N LYS A 314 -15.90 11.50 103.74
CA LYS A 314 -15.21 11.23 105.01
C LYS A 314 -15.71 12.16 106.10
N GLN A 315 -15.69 13.47 105.86
CA GLN A 315 -16.21 14.48 106.80
C GLN A 315 -17.67 14.21 107.20
N LEU A 316 -18.51 13.74 106.28
CA LEU A 316 -19.91 13.39 106.56
C LEU A 316 -20.05 12.07 107.35
N GLY A 317 -19.11 11.13 107.21
CA GLY A 317 -19.04 9.92 108.04
C GLY A 317 -18.49 10.19 109.44
N ASP A 318 -17.52 11.12 109.55
CA ASP A 318 -16.98 11.61 110.81
C ASP A 318 -17.98 12.55 111.53
N TYR A 319 -18.94 13.11 110.81
CA TYR A 319 -19.99 13.98 111.34
C TYR A 319 -21.05 13.17 112.10
N HIS A 320 -20.89 13.10 113.41
CA HIS A 320 -21.91 12.60 114.33
C HIS A 320 -22.72 13.75 114.91
N VAL A 321 -24.05 13.68 114.84
CA VAL A 321 -24.93 14.57 115.60
C VAL A 321 -24.95 14.06 117.05
N PRO A 322 -24.48 14.84 118.04
CA PRO A 322 -24.44 14.37 119.43
C PRO A 322 -25.84 13.99 119.92
N GLU A 323 -25.92 12.92 120.71
CA GLU A 323 -27.19 12.48 121.30
C GLU A 323 -27.80 13.62 122.13
N VAL A 324 -29.12 13.82 122.07
CA VAL A 324 -29.78 15.02 122.62
C VAL A 324 -29.42 15.28 124.09
N LEU A 325 -29.27 14.23 124.90
CA LEU A 325 -28.86 14.35 126.29
C LEU A 325 -27.38 14.77 126.45
N GLN A 326 -26.48 14.25 125.61
CA GLN A 326 -25.08 14.67 125.57
C GLN A 326 -24.97 16.14 125.14
N TYR A 327 -25.68 16.54 124.08
CA TYR A 327 -25.73 17.93 123.63
C TYR A 327 -26.27 18.87 124.72
N VAL A 328 -27.36 18.50 125.41
CA VAL A 328 -27.90 19.30 126.54
C VAL A 328 -26.89 19.39 127.68
N GLN A 329 -26.17 18.31 128.00
CA GLN A 329 -25.19 18.30 129.08
C GLN A 329 -23.93 19.10 128.73
N GLU A 330 -23.41 18.99 127.51
CA GLU A 330 -22.33 19.85 126.99
C GLU A 330 -22.78 21.33 126.92
N LYS A 331 -24.03 21.61 126.53
CA LYS A 331 -24.57 22.96 126.51
C LYS A 331 -24.73 23.55 127.91
N MET A 332 -25.14 22.74 128.90
CA MET A 332 -25.14 23.14 130.31
C MET A 332 -23.73 23.42 130.83
N GLN A 333 -22.74 22.60 130.47
CA GLN A 333 -21.33 22.85 130.82
C GLN A 333 -20.80 24.13 130.16
N LEU A 334 -21.17 24.40 128.90
CA LEU A 334 -20.88 25.67 128.22
C LEU A 334 -21.50 26.85 128.96
N ASP A 335 -22.77 26.78 129.34
CA ASP A 335 -23.46 27.85 130.06
C ASP A 335 -22.89 28.05 131.47
N GLU A 336 -22.41 26.99 132.14
CA GLU A 336 -21.64 27.11 133.39
C GLU A 336 -20.25 27.71 133.19
N LEU A 337 -19.57 27.38 132.09
CA LEU A 337 -18.29 27.99 131.73
C LEU A 337 -18.48 29.47 131.39
N GLU A 338 -19.52 29.84 130.65
CA GLU A 338 -19.91 31.23 130.41
C GLU A 338 -20.26 31.97 131.71
N LYS A 339 -21.02 31.35 132.62
CA LYS A 339 -21.30 31.93 133.95
C LYS A 339 -20.00 32.11 134.74
N ARG A 340 -19.09 31.14 134.72
CA ARG A 340 -17.77 31.25 135.34
C ARG A 340 -16.93 32.36 134.69
N ILE A 341 -16.92 32.48 133.37
CA ILE A 341 -16.25 33.57 132.64
C ILE A 341 -16.85 34.92 133.03
N ARG A 342 -18.18 35.05 133.14
CA ARG A 342 -18.85 36.29 133.60
C ARG A 342 -18.56 36.62 135.06
N VAL A 343 -18.49 35.61 135.95
CA VAL A 343 -18.10 35.79 137.36
C VAL A 343 -16.63 36.17 137.49
N TRP A 344 -15.73 35.53 136.73
CA TRP A 344 -14.32 35.90 136.69
C TRP A 344 -14.12 37.28 136.05
N GLY A 345 -14.86 37.63 135.01
CA GLY A 345 -14.90 38.96 134.43
C GLY A 345 -15.30 40.01 135.46
N ARG A 346 -16.38 39.79 136.22
CA ARG A 346 -16.76 40.66 137.36
C ARG A 346 -15.73 40.68 138.48
N LYS A 347 -15.05 39.58 138.78
CA LYS A 347 -13.95 39.56 139.76
C LYS A 347 -12.75 40.38 139.28
N VAL A 348 -12.40 40.30 138.00
CA VAL A 348 -11.38 41.13 137.36
C VAL A 348 -11.81 42.59 137.38
N GLU A 349 -13.06 42.90 137.06
CA GLU A 349 -13.62 44.26 137.09
C GLU A 349 -13.63 44.85 138.50
N ILE A 350 -13.96 44.07 139.53
CA ILE A 350 -13.84 44.47 140.95
C ILE A 350 -12.37 44.60 141.37
N ALA A 351 -11.48 43.71 140.93
CA ALA A 351 -10.05 43.81 141.17
C ALA A 351 -9.44 45.05 140.48
N GLU A 352 -9.91 45.41 139.29
CA GLU A 352 -9.55 46.65 138.61
C GLU A 352 -10.12 47.88 139.30
N LEU A 353 -11.38 47.85 139.74
CA LEU A 353 -12.00 48.98 140.45
C LEU A 353 -11.36 49.21 141.82
N SER A 354 -11.02 48.15 142.54
CA SER A 354 -10.26 48.23 143.79
C SER A 354 -8.80 48.62 143.55
N PHE A 355 -8.13 48.13 142.50
CA PHE A 355 -6.82 48.63 142.09
C PHE A 355 -6.86 50.11 141.68
N LYS A 356 -7.92 50.57 140.99
CA LYS A 356 -8.17 51.98 140.68
C LYS A 356 -8.56 52.79 141.91
N ALA A 357 -9.08 52.17 142.98
CA ALA A 357 -9.35 52.82 144.27
C ALA A 357 -8.06 52.95 145.07
N TYR A 358 -7.31 51.86 145.30
CA TYR A 358 -5.98 51.88 145.90
C TYR A 358 -5.01 52.80 145.15
N ARG A 359 -5.09 52.89 143.80
CA ARG A 359 -4.36 53.89 143.02
C ARG A 359 -4.78 55.31 143.38
N ARG A 360 -6.09 55.60 143.50
CA ARG A 360 -6.59 56.93 143.90
C ARG A 360 -6.25 57.27 145.35
N ASP A 361 -6.32 56.31 146.27
CA ASP A 361 -5.93 56.50 147.67
C ASP A 361 -4.41 56.72 147.78
N TRP A 362 -3.62 56.03 146.96
CA TRP A 362 -2.18 56.27 146.82
C TRP A 362 -1.86 57.62 146.15
N GLU A 363 -2.62 58.03 145.14
CA GLU A 363 -2.53 59.35 144.51
C GLU A 363 -2.94 60.46 145.51
N GLN A 364 -3.93 60.24 146.38
CA GLN A 364 -4.28 61.18 147.47
C GLN A 364 -3.23 61.22 148.58
N LEU A 365 -2.60 60.09 148.93
CA LEU A 365 -1.43 60.06 149.82
C LEU A 365 -0.20 60.77 149.23
N LYS A 366 -0.10 60.79 147.89
CA LYS A 366 0.97 61.45 147.14
C LYS A 366 0.72 62.96 146.99
N ASP A 367 -0.49 63.35 146.62
CA ASP A 367 -0.90 64.75 146.41
C ASP A 367 -1.24 65.47 147.74
N GLY A 368 -1.42 64.72 148.82
CA GLY A 368 -1.41 65.22 150.20
C GLY A 368 -0.04 65.67 150.71
N HIS A 369 1.02 65.62 149.89
CA HIS A 369 2.37 66.03 150.26
C HIS A 369 2.91 67.20 149.41
N PRO A 370 2.55 68.46 149.73
CA PRO A 370 3.33 69.61 149.30
C PRO A 370 4.63 69.69 150.11
N GLN A 371 5.74 69.25 149.53
CA GLN A 371 7.04 69.87 149.79
C GLN A 371 7.43 70.72 148.60
N ASN A 372 7.30 72.04 148.77
CA ASN A 372 8.07 72.99 147.98
C ASN A 372 8.61 74.09 148.91
N ILE A 373 9.94 74.14 149.04
CA ILE A 373 10.67 75.38 149.30
C ILE A 373 11.50 75.63 148.04
N SER A 374 10.97 76.47 147.15
CA SER A 374 11.65 77.40 146.25
C SER A 374 10.60 78.12 145.41
#